data_AF-A0A1J9QY58-F1
#
_entry.id   AF-A0A1J9QY58-F1
#
_cell.length_a   1.000
_cell.length_b   1.000
_cell.length_c   1.000
_cell.angle_alpha   90.00
_cell.angle_beta   90.00
_cell.angle_gamma   90.00
#
_symmetry.space_group_name_H-M   'P 1'
#
loop_
_entity.id
_entity.type
_entity.pdbx_description
1 polymer ?
#
loop_
_entity_poly.entity_id
_entity_poly.type
_entity_poly.pdbx_seq_one_letter_code
_entity_poly.pdbx_strand_id
1 'polypeptide(L)'
;MDSQSTSASPDRDWVPRQRPQSQIAKNFSAALDDIFNLSGKFDDVEKEVDQKQQELTSQNAELEALEARLRAAEERLRAAKGDPPSSDDGKSPVDEQKSPTGLTPAVQGSRPTSKGISA
;
A
#
# COMPACT_ATOMS: atom_id res chain seq x y z
N MET A 1 5.46 57.67 -7.34
CA MET A 1 5.81 56.38 -7.96
C MET A 1 4.59 55.51 -7.76
N ASP A 2 3.60 55.59 -8.66
CA ASP A 2 2.27 55.03 -8.37
C ASP A 2 1.69 54.40 -9.64
N SER A 3 2.28 53.27 -10.06
CA SER A 3 1.71 52.41 -11.08
C SER A 3 0.79 51.39 -10.41
N GLN A 4 -0.45 51.78 -10.13
CA GLN A 4 -1.50 50.82 -9.78
C GLN A 4 -1.91 50.08 -11.05
N SER A 5 -1.35 48.89 -11.24
CA SER A 5 -1.84 47.88 -12.17
C SER A 5 -3.18 47.34 -11.68
N THR A 6 -4.26 48.10 -11.84
CA THR A 6 -5.61 47.55 -11.75
C THR A 6 -5.95 46.94 -13.10
N SER A 7 -5.45 45.73 -13.36
CA SER A 7 -6.00 44.88 -14.41
C SER A 7 -7.48 44.70 -14.08
N ALA A 8 -8.35 45.41 -14.80
CA ALA A 8 -9.79 45.29 -14.69
C ALA A 8 -10.14 43.82 -14.93
N SER A 9 -10.46 43.10 -13.85
CA SER A 9 -10.84 41.70 -13.91
C SER A 9 -12.12 41.62 -14.75
N PRO A 10 -12.11 40.93 -15.91
CA PRO A 10 -13.26 40.87 -16.83
C PRO A 10 -14.50 40.21 -16.23
N ASP A 11 -14.36 39.59 -15.06
CA ASP A 11 -15.42 38.87 -14.35
C ASP A 11 -16.28 39.78 -13.46
N ARG A 12 -15.88 41.04 -13.22
CA ARG A 12 -16.54 41.92 -12.24
C ARG A 12 -17.95 42.35 -12.67
N ASP A 13 -18.19 42.45 -13.98
CA ASP A 13 -19.48 42.80 -14.59
C ASP A 13 -20.19 41.58 -15.20
N TRP A 14 -19.72 40.37 -14.88
CA TRP A 14 -20.31 39.14 -15.40
C TRP A 14 -21.67 38.88 -14.75
N VAL A 15 -22.74 39.14 -15.51
CA VAL A 15 -24.10 38.77 -15.15
C VAL A 15 -24.33 37.31 -15.57
N PRO A 16 -24.82 36.41 -14.68
CA PRO A 16 -25.11 35.02 -15.02
C PRO A 16 -26.29 34.95 -16.00
N ARG A 17 -25.98 35.09 -17.29
CA ARG A 17 -26.86 34.63 -18.37
C ARG A 17 -26.67 33.12 -18.42
N GLN A 18 -27.75 32.35 -18.55
CA GLN A 18 -27.82 30.88 -18.63
C GLN A 18 -26.94 30.31 -19.77
N ARG A 19 -25.63 30.46 -19.66
CA ARG A 19 -24.65 29.92 -20.59
C ARG A 19 -24.49 28.46 -20.21
N PRO A 20 -24.74 27.52 -21.14
CA PRO A 20 -24.54 26.12 -20.85
C PRO A 20 -23.07 25.91 -20.43
N GLN A 21 -22.86 25.50 -19.19
CA GLN A 21 -21.54 25.09 -18.71
C GLN A 21 -21.12 23.86 -19.50
N SER A 22 -19.92 23.88 -20.08
CA SER A 22 -19.46 22.77 -20.90
C SER A 22 -19.34 21.49 -20.07
N GLN A 23 -19.72 20.35 -20.67
CA GLN A 23 -19.57 19.05 -20.03
C GLN A 23 -18.10 18.75 -19.72
N ILE A 24 -17.19 19.22 -20.59
CA ILE A 24 -15.75 19.11 -20.40
C ILE A 24 -15.30 19.88 -19.16
N ALA A 25 -15.78 21.12 -18.94
CA ALA A 25 -15.41 21.89 -17.75
C ALA A 25 -15.98 21.27 -16.46
N LYS A 26 -17.18 20.68 -16.50
CA LYS A 26 -17.74 19.94 -15.36
C LYS A 26 -16.91 18.71 -15.01
N ASN A 27 -16.51 17.94 -16.01
CA ASN A 27 -15.67 16.77 -15.80
C ASN A 27 -14.27 17.16 -15.31
N PHE A 28 -13.72 18.26 -15.84
CA PHE A 28 -12.42 18.78 -15.43
C PHE A 28 -12.45 19.34 -14.00
N SER A 29 -13.50 20.09 -13.61
CA SER A 29 -13.64 20.55 -12.23
C SER A 29 -13.77 19.38 -11.26
N ALA A 30 -14.57 18.37 -11.59
CA ALA A 30 -14.69 17.16 -10.77
C ALA A 30 -13.34 16.44 -10.61
N ALA A 31 -12.54 16.33 -11.68
CA ALA A 31 -11.21 15.75 -11.60
C ALA A 31 -10.25 16.57 -10.71
N LEU A 32 -10.35 17.90 -10.72
CA LEU A 32 -9.60 18.75 -9.81
C LEU A 32 -10.07 18.60 -8.36
N ASP A 33 -11.38 18.52 -8.14
CA ASP A 33 -11.95 18.29 -6.80
C ASP A 33 -11.48 16.95 -6.21
N ASP A 34 -11.28 15.93 -7.06
CA ASP A 34 -10.70 14.65 -6.68
C ASP A 34 -9.17 14.75 -6.47
N ILE A 35 -8.41 15.42 -7.35
CA ILE A 35 -6.95 15.59 -7.21
C ILE A 35 -6.60 16.37 -5.94
N PHE A 36 -7.36 17.42 -5.64
CA PHE A 36 -7.16 18.27 -4.48
C PHE A 36 -7.97 17.82 -3.26
N ASN A 37 -8.69 16.70 -3.36
CA ASN A 37 -9.56 16.17 -2.30
C ASN A 37 -10.50 17.22 -1.68
N LEU A 38 -10.93 18.22 -2.46
CA LEU A 38 -11.82 19.29 -2.01
C LEU A 38 -13.21 18.79 -1.62
N SER A 39 -13.53 17.54 -1.97
CA SER A 39 -14.79 16.88 -1.66
C SER A 39 -14.83 16.21 -0.27
N GLY A 40 -13.78 16.32 0.54
CA GLY A 40 -13.76 15.82 1.93
C GLY A 40 -13.67 14.30 2.07
N LYS A 41 -13.47 13.56 0.98
CA LYS A 41 -13.33 12.08 0.98
C LYS A 41 -12.09 11.58 1.72
N PHE A 42 -11.09 12.43 1.93
CA PHE A 42 -9.87 12.07 2.64
C PHE A 42 -10.06 12.01 4.15
N ASP A 43 -10.92 12.87 4.70
CA ASP A 43 -11.13 12.99 6.15
C ASP A 43 -11.68 11.68 6.74
N ASP A 44 -12.49 10.95 5.97
CA ASP A 44 -13.02 9.65 6.38
C ASP A 44 -11.96 8.55 6.30
N VAL A 45 -11.07 8.61 5.29
CA VAL A 45 -9.95 7.68 5.15
C VAL A 45 -8.93 7.89 6.27
N GLU A 46 -8.64 9.14 6.64
CA GLU A 46 -7.74 9.48 7.74
C GLU A 46 -8.26 8.93 9.07
N LYS A 47 -9.55 9.13 9.37
CA LYS A 47 -10.20 8.54 10.56
C LYS A 47 -10.14 7.01 10.56
N GLU A 48 -10.35 6.37 9.42
CA GLU A 48 -10.30 4.91 9.31
C GLU A 48 -8.88 4.38 9.58
N VAL A 49 -7.86 5.07 9.05
CA VAL A 49 -6.45 4.73 9.29
C VAL A 49 -6.11 4.89 10.77
N ASP A 50 -6.49 5.99 11.40
CA ASP A 50 -6.26 6.22 12.83
C ASP A 50 -6.93 5.16 13.70
N GLN A 51 -8.18 4.80 13.38
CA GLN A 51 -8.91 3.76 14.10
C GLN A 51 -8.22 2.40 13.96
N LYS A 52 -7.80 2.03 12.74
CA LYS A 52 -7.06 0.78 12.49
C LYS A 52 -5.71 0.77 13.19
N GLN A 53 -4.99 1.89 13.21
CA GLN A 53 -3.72 2.03 13.91
C GLN A 53 -3.87 1.74 15.40
N GLN A 54 -4.92 2.29 16.02
CA GLN A 54 -5.22 2.05 17.44
C GLN A 54 -5.57 0.58 17.72
N GLU A 55 -6.41 -0.02 16.88
CA GLU A 55 -6.78 -1.44 17.02
C GLU A 55 -5.56 -2.36 16.87
N LEU A 56 -4.73 -2.13 15.86
CA LEU A 56 -3.50 -2.90 15.64
C LEU A 56 -2.52 -2.75 16.81
N THR A 57 -2.39 -1.55 17.37
CA THR A 57 -1.52 -1.32 18.54
C THR A 57 -2.00 -2.11 19.75
N SER A 58 -3.32 -2.15 19.98
CA SER A 58 -3.91 -2.93 21.08
C SER A 58 -3.68 -4.44 20.89
N GLN A 59 -3.97 -4.95 19.70
CA GLN A 59 -3.78 -6.38 19.38
C GLN A 59 -2.30 -6.78 19.52
N ASN A 60 -1.38 -5.92 19.07
CA ASN A 60 0.05 -6.18 19.19
C ASN A 60 0.53 -6.23 20.65
N ALA A 61 -0.01 -5.36 21.52
CA ALA A 61 0.31 -5.38 22.95
C ALA A 61 -0.18 -6.67 23.63
N GLU A 62 -1.36 -7.16 23.24
CA GLU A 62 -1.87 -8.44 23.73
C GLU A 62 -1.00 -9.61 23.25
N LEU A 63 -0.62 -9.62 21.96
CA LEU A 63 0.27 -10.63 21.39
C LEU A 63 1.63 -10.65 22.09
N GLU A 64 2.23 -9.49 22.34
CA GLU A 64 3.50 -9.39 23.07
C GLU A 64 3.38 -9.98 24.48
N ALA A 65 2.29 -9.70 25.20
CA ALA A 65 2.04 -10.28 26.51
C ALA A 65 1.88 -11.81 26.47
N LEU A 66 1.21 -12.33 25.44
CA LEU A 66 1.05 -13.76 25.18
C LEU A 66 2.40 -14.43 24.88
N GLU A 67 3.21 -13.83 24.01
CA GLU A 67 4.55 -14.32 23.67
C GLU A 67 5.49 -14.32 24.88
N ALA A 68 5.46 -13.25 25.70
CA ALA A 68 6.23 -13.18 26.92
C ALA A 68 5.84 -14.30 27.91
N ARG A 69 4.53 -14.57 28.03
CA ARG A 69 4.02 -15.66 28.86
C ARG A 69 4.45 -17.03 28.34
N LEU A 70 4.40 -17.23 27.03
CA LEU A 70 4.83 -18.48 26.40
C LEU A 70 6.32 -18.73 26.62
N ARG A 71 7.16 -17.71 26.38
CA ARG A 71 8.61 -17.77 26.60
C ARG A 71 8.95 -18.11 28.05
N ALA A 72 8.29 -17.47 29.01
CA ALA A 72 8.49 -17.74 30.43
C ALA A 72 8.07 -19.17 30.83
N ALA A 73 7.00 -19.71 30.21
CA ALA A 73 6.56 -21.07 30.44
C ALA A 73 7.53 -22.10 29.82
N GLU A 74 8.03 -21.82 28.61
CA GLU A 74 9.03 -22.65 27.94
C GLU A 74 10.34 -22.71 28.71
N GLU A 75 10.82 -21.59 29.25
CA GLU A 75 12.04 -21.56 30.06
C GLU A 75 11.89 -22.42 31.33
N ARG A 76 10.74 -22.32 32.01
CA ARG A 76 10.43 -23.17 33.18
C ARG A 76 10.37 -24.65 32.80
N LEU A 77 9.76 -24.98 31.67
CA LEU A 77 9.70 -26.35 31.19
C LEU A 77 11.10 -26.87 30.84
N ARG A 78 11.92 -26.07 30.16
CA ARG A 78 13.31 -26.42 29.81
C ARG A 78 14.17 -26.65 31.05
N ALA A 79 14.04 -25.79 32.06
CA ALA A 79 14.70 -25.96 33.35
C ALA A 79 14.23 -27.23 34.09
N ALA A 80 12.93 -27.55 34.02
CA ALA A 80 12.37 -28.75 34.64
C ALA A 80 12.68 -30.05 33.89
N LYS A 81 12.85 -29.97 32.56
CA LYS A 81 13.08 -31.12 31.69
C LYS A 81 14.57 -31.47 31.54
N GLY A 82 15.48 -30.60 31.97
CA GLY A 82 16.91 -30.87 31.99
C GLY A 82 17.53 -31.08 30.60
N ASP A 83 16.90 -30.58 29.53
CA ASP A 83 17.45 -30.66 28.18
C ASP A 83 18.64 -29.68 28.07
N PRO A 84 19.86 -30.15 27.71
CA PRO A 84 21.04 -29.30 27.63
C PRO A 84 20.86 -28.19 26.58
N PRO A 85 21.58 -27.06 26.68
CA PRO A 85 21.55 -26.04 25.64
C PRO A 85 21.99 -26.68 24.32
N SER A 86 21.08 -26.81 23.35
CA SER A 86 21.48 -27.03 21.96
C SER A 86 22.39 -25.88 21.58
N SER A 87 23.68 -26.17 21.51
CA SER A 87 24.66 -25.32 20.86
C SER A 87 24.13 -25.01 19.48
N ASP A 88 23.95 -23.72 19.21
CA ASP A 88 23.95 -23.19 17.85
C ASP A 88 25.35 -23.47 17.27
N ASP A 89 25.56 -24.70 16.82
CA ASP A 89 26.70 -25.09 16.00
C ASP A 89 26.50 -24.43 14.63
N GLY A 90 26.87 -23.15 14.57
CA GLY A 90 27.10 -22.40 13.35
C GLY A 90 28.20 -23.07 12.53
N LYS A 91 27.83 -24.13 11.80
CA LYS A 91 28.69 -24.84 10.87
C LYS A 91 28.37 -24.43 9.44
N SER A 92 29.09 -23.40 9.02
CA SER A 92 29.53 -23.06 7.66
C SER A 92 28.49 -22.59 6.64
N PRO A 93 28.67 -21.39 6.04
CA PRO A 93 28.03 -21.07 4.78
C PRO A 93 28.69 -21.91 3.68
N VAL A 94 27.89 -22.71 2.97
CA VAL A 94 28.29 -23.22 1.66
C VAL A 94 28.07 -22.10 0.64
N ASP A 95 29.13 -21.38 0.33
CA ASP A 95 29.21 -20.50 -0.84
C ASP A 95 29.05 -21.36 -2.11
N GLU A 96 27.81 -21.53 -2.57
CA GLU A 96 27.52 -22.09 -3.89
C GLU A 96 27.82 -21.02 -4.96
N GLN A 97 29.08 -21.03 -5.34
CA GLN A 97 29.68 -20.32 -6.47
C GLN A 97 28.88 -20.58 -7.76
N LYS A 98 28.14 -19.58 -8.26
CA LYS A 98 27.72 -19.59 -9.67
C LYS A 98 27.66 -18.21 -10.31
N SER A 99 28.60 -17.98 -11.21
CA SER A 99 28.56 -16.99 -12.29
C SER A 99 29.55 -17.47 -13.37
N PRO A 100 29.43 -17.09 -14.65
CA PRO A 100 28.28 -16.53 -15.36
C PRO A 100 28.10 -17.08 -16.81
N THR A 101 27.04 -16.60 -17.49
CA THR A 101 26.93 -16.39 -18.95
C THR A 101 26.85 -17.60 -19.90
N GLY A 102 25.77 -17.66 -20.69
CA GLY A 102 25.75 -18.47 -21.91
C GLY A 102 24.38 -18.59 -22.61
N LEU A 103 24.05 -17.58 -23.41
CA LEU A 103 23.42 -17.67 -24.75
C LEU A 103 22.10 -18.46 -24.93
N THR A 104 21.07 -17.73 -25.37
CA THR A 104 19.88 -18.25 -26.06
C THR A 104 20.24 -19.09 -27.29
N PRO A 105 19.39 -20.07 -27.66
CA PRO A 105 18.67 -19.90 -28.92
C PRO A 105 17.18 -20.26 -28.84
N ALA A 106 16.41 -19.62 -29.73
CA ALA A 106 14.98 -19.77 -29.92
C ALA A 106 14.56 -21.17 -30.41
N VAL A 107 13.35 -21.62 -30.04
CA VAL A 107 12.52 -22.48 -30.92
C VAL A 107 11.02 -22.27 -30.65
N GLN A 108 10.28 -22.17 -31.75
CA GLN A 108 8.84 -21.94 -31.88
C GLN A 108 7.98 -23.20 -31.64
N GLY A 109 6.68 -22.97 -31.39
CA GLY A 109 5.60 -23.96 -31.53
C GLY A 109 5.16 -24.56 -30.18
N SER A 110 3.89 -24.78 -29.85
CA SER A 110 2.64 -24.83 -30.61
C SER A 110 1.45 -24.67 -29.65
N ARG A 111 0.29 -24.32 -30.22
CA ARG A 111 -1.02 -24.00 -29.60
C ARG A 111 -1.51 -24.98 -28.51
N PRO A 112 -2.23 -24.51 -27.46
CA PRO A 112 -3.03 -25.40 -26.62
C PRO A 112 -4.32 -25.81 -27.35
N THR A 113 -4.55 -27.12 -27.46
CA THR A 113 -5.77 -27.71 -28.01
C THR A 113 -6.87 -27.81 -26.95
N SER A 114 -8.10 -27.58 -27.43
CA SER A 114 -9.38 -27.66 -26.75
C SER A 114 -9.70 -29.05 -26.17
N LYS A 115 -10.53 -29.07 -25.12
CA LYS A 115 -11.59 -30.04 -24.77
C LYS A 115 -12.25 -29.50 -23.49
N GLY A 116 -13.55 -29.36 -23.29
CA GLY A 116 -14.78 -29.77 -23.97
C GLY A 116 -15.84 -29.75 -22.87
N ILE A 117 -16.82 -28.85 -22.93
CA ILE A 117 -17.95 -28.83 -22.00
C ILE A 117 -19.19 -28.95 -22.87
N SER A 118 -19.70 -30.18 -22.93
CA SER A 118 -20.97 -30.53 -23.57
C SER A 118 -22.13 -30.05 -22.71
N ALA A 119 -23.18 -29.58 -23.38
CA ALA A 119 -24.53 -29.43 -22.85
C ALA A 119 -25.27 -30.77 -22.85
#